data_AF-A0A366FHL0-F1
#
_entry.id   AF-A0A366FHL0-F1
#
_cell.length_a   1.000
_cell.length_b   1.000
_cell.length_c   1.000
_cell.angle_alpha   90.00
_cell.angle_beta   90.00
_cell.angle_gamma   90.00
#
_symmetry.space_group_name_H-M   'P 1'
#
loop_
_entity.id
_entity.type
_entity.pdbx_description
1 polymer ?
#
loop_
_entity_poly.entity_id
_entity_poly.type
_entity_poly.pdbx_seq_one_letter_code
_entity_poly.pdbx_strand_id
1 'polypeptide(L)'
;MLITLTPEQEAWIKARVATGVFASVEEAARQLLDDRIAELAGDEHDDMAWAKPLVDEGLAALERGDFITLEEHGTRNLARLAARLK
;
A
#
# COMPACT_ATOMS: atom_id res chain seq x y z
N MET A 1 3.58 5.43 -31.30
CA MET A 1 2.74 4.27 -30.95
C MET A 1 1.34 4.80 -30.68
N LEU A 2 0.30 4.16 -31.22
CA LEU A 2 -1.10 4.51 -30.95
C LEU A 2 -1.72 3.37 -30.15
N ILE A 3 -2.24 3.68 -28.96
CA ILE A 3 -2.98 2.75 -28.12
C ILE A 3 -4.44 3.24 -28.11
N THR A 4 -5.37 2.35 -28.42
CA THR A 4 -6.80 2.65 -28.33
C THR A 4 -7.29 2.25 -26.95
N LEU A 5 -7.73 3.22 -26.16
CA LEU A 5 -8.37 2.97 -24.87
C LEU A 5 -9.80 2.46 -25.09
N THR A 6 -10.30 1.66 -24.14
CA THR A 6 -11.74 1.41 -24.10
C THR A 6 -12.48 2.70 -23.73
N PRO A 7 -13.77 2.85 -24.10
CA PRO A 7 -14.55 4.04 -23.74
C PRO A 7 -14.58 4.29 -22.22
N GLU A 8 -14.57 3.22 -21.42
CA GLU A 8 -14.55 3.30 -19.96
C GLU A 8 -13.20 3.81 -19.43
N GLN A 9 -12.08 3.30 -19.96
CA GLN A 9 -10.74 3.78 -19.60
C GLN A 9 -10.57 5.26 -19.94
N GLU A 10 -11.01 5.66 -21.13
CA GLU A 10 -10.94 7.04 -21.59
C GLU A 10 -11.79 7.97 -20.70
N ALA A 11 -13.02 7.57 -20.38
CA ALA A 11 -13.91 8.33 -19.49
C ALA A 11 -13.32 8.46 -18.07
N TRP A 12 -12.75 7.37 -17.54
CA TRP A 12 -12.12 7.36 -16.23
C TRP A 12 -10.93 8.31 -16.17
N ILE A 13 -10.01 8.24 -17.15
CA ILE A 13 -8.82 9.10 -17.20
C ILE A 13 -9.22 10.58 -17.34
N LYS A 14 -10.17 10.89 -18.23
CA LYS A 14 -10.67 12.27 -18.41
C LYS A 14 -11.23 12.84 -17.12
N ALA A 15 -11.95 12.04 -16.34
CA ALA A 15 -12.47 12.49 -15.05
C ALA A 15 -11.33 12.84 -14.06
N ARG A 16 -10.21 12.10 -14.06
CA ARG A 16 -9.06 12.37 -13.18
C ARG A 16 -8.26 13.59 -13.62
N VAL A 17 -8.14 13.80 -14.93
CA VAL A 17 -7.57 15.04 -15.48
C VAL A 17 -8.43 16.25 -15.09
N ALA A 18 -9.75 16.13 -15.17
CA ALA A 18 -10.67 17.21 -14.78
C ALA A 18 -10.56 17.57 -13.29
N THR A 19 -10.20 16.62 -12.43
CA THR A 19 -9.95 16.87 -11.00
C THR A 19 -8.51 17.28 -10.69
N GLY A 20 -7.64 17.41 -11.70
CA GLY A 20 -6.24 17.80 -11.54
C GLY A 20 -5.32 16.70 -10.98
N VAL A 21 -5.76 15.44 -10.99
CA VAL A 21 -4.93 14.30 -10.55
C VAL A 21 -3.81 14.02 -11.57
N PHE A 22 -4.08 14.26 -12.85
CA PHE A 22 -3.10 14.22 -13.93
C PHE A 22 -3.19 15.51 -14.77
N ALA A 23 -2.08 15.98 -15.34
CA ALA A 23 -2.09 17.19 -16.16
C ALA A 23 -2.60 16.92 -17.59
N SER A 24 -2.49 15.70 -18.10
CA SER A 24 -3.08 15.29 -19.38
C SER A 24 -3.45 13.80 -19.43
N VAL A 25 -4.21 13.40 -20.45
CA VAL A 25 -4.56 12.01 -20.72
C VAL A 25 -3.30 11.18 -21.03
N GLU A 26 -2.37 11.75 -21.79
CA GLU A 26 -1.10 11.12 -22.18
C GLU A 26 -0.14 10.96 -20.99
N GLU A 27 -0.14 11.90 -20.05
CA GLU A 27 0.60 11.76 -18.81
C GLU A 27 0.00 10.66 -17.94
N ALA A 28 -1.32 10.65 -17.75
CA ALA A 28 -2.01 9.60 -17.00
C ALA A 28 -1.71 8.21 -17.60
N ALA A 29 -1.79 8.06 -18.91
CA ALA A 29 -1.52 6.80 -19.60
C ALA A 29 -0.07 6.33 -19.40
N ARG A 30 0.91 7.24 -19.45
CA ARG A 30 2.33 6.90 -19.19
C ARG A 30 2.54 6.48 -17.74
N GLN A 31 2.06 7.28 -16.79
CA GLN A 31 2.23 6.97 -15.37
C GLN A 31 1.61 5.62 -15.01
N LEU A 32 0.37 5.35 -15.45
CA LEU A 32 -0.31 4.09 -15.15
C LEU A 32 0.40 2.87 -15.77
N LEU A 33 1.01 3.03 -16.95
CA LEU A 33 1.82 1.98 -17.56
C LEU A 33 3.14 1.78 -16.82
N ASP A 34 3.83 2.86 -16.45
CA ASP A 34 5.07 2.81 -15.68
C ASP A 34 4.84 2.14 -14.31
N ASP A 35 3.75 2.48 -13.63
CA ASP A 35 3.34 1.87 -12.36
C ASP A 35 3.11 0.37 -12.53
N ARG A 36 2.38 -0.05 -13.56
CA ARG A 36 2.12 -1.47 -13.81
C ARG A 36 3.39 -2.24 -14.22
N ILE A 37 4.29 -1.60 -14.95
CA ILE A 37 5.61 -2.19 -15.28
C ILE A 37 6.43 -2.37 -14.00
N ALA A 38 6.45 -1.38 -13.11
CA ALA A 38 7.16 -1.47 -11.84
C ALA A 38 6.57 -2.55 -10.92
N GLU A 39 5.25 -2.64 -10.83
CA GLU A 39 4.54 -3.70 -10.09
C GLU A 39 4.92 -5.08 -10.63
N LEU A 40 4.82 -5.28 -11.95
CA LEU A 40 5.19 -6.54 -12.60
C LEU A 40 6.69 -6.87 -12.50
N ALA A 41 7.55 -5.86 -12.40
CA ALA A 41 8.99 -6.05 -12.18
C ALA A 41 9.32 -6.42 -10.72
N GLY A 42 8.44 -6.12 -9.77
CA GLY A 42 8.53 -6.54 -8.37
C GLY A 42 7.90 -7.91 -8.07
N ASP A 43 7.05 -8.40 -8.98
CA ASP A 43 6.17 -9.56 -8.81
C ASP A 43 6.83 -10.95 -8.95
N GLU A 44 8.14 -11.06 -8.74
CA GLU A 44 8.72 -12.35 -8.32
C GLU A 44 8.70 -12.52 -6.79
N HIS A 45 8.42 -11.47 -5.99
CA HIS A 45 8.59 -11.48 -4.51
C HIS A 45 7.44 -10.85 -3.69
N ASP A 46 6.23 -10.70 -4.23
CA ASP A 46 5.07 -10.14 -3.47
C ASP A 46 4.16 -11.20 -2.83
N ASP A 47 4.69 -12.41 -2.57
CA ASP A 47 3.98 -13.45 -1.82
C ASP A 47 3.93 -13.19 -0.30
N MET A 48 4.55 -12.09 0.13
CA MET A 48 4.75 -11.73 1.54
C MET A 48 5.31 -12.88 2.38
N ALA A 49 6.08 -13.81 1.79
CA ALA A 49 6.57 -15.00 2.51
C ALA A 49 7.42 -14.63 3.73
N TRP A 50 8.08 -13.48 3.70
CA TRP A 50 8.82 -12.92 4.84
C TRP A 50 7.93 -12.69 6.08
N ALA A 51 6.63 -12.42 5.89
CA ALA A 51 5.70 -12.12 6.97
C ALA A 51 5.19 -13.38 7.67
N LYS A 52 5.15 -14.52 6.98
CA LYS A 52 4.63 -15.79 7.53
C LYS A 52 5.24 -16.18 8.89
N PRO A 53 6.57 -16.22 9.07
CA PRO A 53 7.14 -16.57 10.38
C PRO A 53 6.74 -15.60 11.50
N LEU A 54 6.57 -14.30 11.20
CA LEU A 54 6.15 -13.30 12.18
C LEU A 54 4.68 -13.47 12.59
N VAL A 55 3.82 -13.85 11.63
CA VAL A 55 2.42 -14.17 11.90
C VAL A 55 2.31 -15.45 12.75
N ASP A 56 3.07 -16.48 12.41
CA ASP A 56 3.09 -17.74 13.17
C ASP A 56 3.57 -17.50 14.62
N GLU A 57 4.59 -16.65 14.82
CA GLU A 57 5.04 -16.22 16.15
C GLU A 57 3.93 -15.50 16.93
N GLY A 58 3.24 -14.55 16.29
CA GLY A 58 2.15 -13.80 16.90
C GLY A 58 0.98 -14.69 17.31
N LEU A 59 0.61 -15.67 16.48
CA LEU A 59 -0.43 -16.65 16.80
C LEU A 59 -0.02 -17.52 18.00
N ALA A 60 1.23 -17.99 18.04
CA ALA A 60 1.73 -18.77 19.17
C ALA A 60 1.75 -17.94 20.48
N ALA A 61 2.05 -16.63 20.40
CA ALA A 61 1.97 -15.73 21.55
C ALA A 61 0.53 -15.58 22.05
N LEU A 62 -0.44 -15.42 21.13
CA LEU A 62 -1.86 -15.36 21.47
C LEU A 62 -2.33 -16.63 22.19
N GLU A 63 -1.95 -17.82 21.70
CA GLU A 63 -2.29 -19.10 22.33
C GLU A 63 -1.75 -19.24 23.76
N ARG A 64 -0.58 -18.65 24.04
CA ARG A 64 0.01 -18.62 25.40
C ARG A 64 -0.61 -17.55 26.31
N GLY A 65 -1.46 -16.68 25.77
CA GLY A 65 -1.99 -15.52 26.49
C GLY A 65 -1.02 -14.33 26.55
N ASP A 66 0.05 -14.36 25.74
CA ASP A 66 1.06 -13.30 25.64
C ASP A 66 0.55 -12.18 24.71
N PHE A 67 -0.48 -11.46 25.15
CA PHE A 67 -1.01 -10.30 24.43
C PHE A 67 -1.30 -9.14 25.37
N ILE A 68 -1.43 -7.95 24.79
CA ILE A 68 -1.88 -6.75 25.51
C ILE A 68 -3.16 -6.22 24.88
N THR A 69 -3.96 -5.50 25.66
CA THR A 69 -5.15 -4.83 25.11
C THR A 69 -4.75 -3.68 24.21
N LEU A 70 -5.67 -3.26 23.34
CA LEU A 70 -5.48 -2.08 22.49
C LEU A 70 -5.19 -0.81 23.32
N GLU A 71 -5.90 -0.63 24.43
CA GLU A 71 -5.72 0.49 25.35
C GLU A 71 -4.31 0.51 25.96
N GLU A 72 -3.83 -0.65 26.40
CA GLU A 72 -2.48 -0.78 26.95
C GLU A 72 -1.41 -0.54 25.88
N HIS A 73 -1.59 -1.10 24.67
CA HIS A 73 -0.70 -0.86 23.53
C HIS A 73 -0.60 0.65 23.22
N GLY A 74 -1.73 1.35 23.18
CA GLY A 74 -1.78 2.80 22.94
C GLY A 74 -1.02 3.59 24.01
N THR A 75 -1.27 3.29 25.28
CA THR A 75 -0.58 3.92 26.42
C THR A 75 0.93 3.71 26.36
N ARG A 76 1.39 2.48 26.09
CA ARG A 76 2.81 2.16 25.95
C ARG A 76 3.46 2.90 24.78
N ASN A 77 2.79 3.01 23.63
CA ASN A 77 3.34 3.73 22.48
C ASN A 77 3.44 5.23 22.68
N LEU A 78 2.44 5.86 23.32
CA LEU A 78 2.50 7.29 23.68
C LEU A 78 3.69 7.57 24.61
N ALA A 79 3.90 6.72 25.62
CA ALA A 79 5.05 6.86 26.53
C ALA A 79 6.39 6.74 25.79
N ARG A 80 6.53 5.78 24.86
CA ARG A 80 7.75 5.62 24.03
C ARG A 80 7.99 6.83 23.13
N LEU A 81 6.94 7.37 22.52
CA LEU A 81 7.05 8.54 21.66
C LEU A 81 7.49 9.76 22.47
N ALA A 82 6.88 10.01 23.62
CA ALA A 82 7.26 11.10 24.52
C ALA A 82 8.70 10.97 25.03
N ALA A 83 9.21 9.76 25.24
CA ALA A 83 10.59 9.52 25.65
C ALA A 83 11.62 9.81 24.54
N ARG A 84 11.23 9.75 23.27
CA ARG A 84 12.10 10.06 22.11
C ARG A 84 12.18 11.56 21.77
N LEU A 85 11.29 12.37 22.32
CA LEU A 85 11.21 13.81 22.09
C LEU A 85 11.93 14.65 23.17
N LYS A 86 12.72 14.00 24.02
CA LYS A 86 13.61 14.62 25.01
C LYS A 86 15.05 14.55 24.53
#